data_AF-A0A1G6H1D1-F1
#
_entry.id   AF-A0A1G6H1D1-F1
#
_cell.length_a   1.000
_cell.length_b   1.000
_cell.length_c   1.000
_cell.angle_alpha   90.00
_cell.angle_beta   90.00
_cell.angle_gamma   90.00
#
_symmetry.space_group_name_H-M   'P 1'
#
loop_
_entity.id
_entity.type
_entity.pdbx_description
1 polymer ?
#
loop_
_entity_poly.entity_id
_entity_poly.type
_entity_poly.pdbx_seq_one_letter_code
_entity_poly.pdbx_strand_id
1 'polypeptide(L)'
;MAEQEGKQALMIQLPWTVPQQENTQAIILQQPNGQKVYLDLNHSTDTTAISSFALSVIIALILGGFATWLAYWYGRRSFDLTRQSFDTVIAQIKSSEQVALDLNQRLFEQQQKLQNDQNKNAQNTENLNLLHSSIVRFIVEAENFLLKITLLEQKHKGYDFLEKIEPNSYQDLFFNEIGKSFEVLGIERSKIILYYLRISKKDYEEIANTLKDVYMSALDVRNSLIRGRDNFGNYSIDCMKKIEKAKFILNEILEIY
;
A
#
# COMPACT_ATOMS: atom_id res chain seq x y z
N MET A 1 68.55 -24.10 13.15
CA MET A 1 67.19 -24.66 12.98
C MET A 1 67.23 -26.12 13.39
N ALA A 2 66.13 -26.59 13.98
CA ALA A 2 65.85 -27.94 14.49
C ALA A 2 66.23 -28.25 15.95
N GLU A 3 65.16 -28.29 16.77
CA GLU A 3 64.72 -29.40 17.63
C GLU A 3 65.36 -29.72 18.99
N GLN A 4 64.47 -30.29 19.82
CA GLN A 4 64.43 -30.44 21.27
C GLN A 4 65.19 -31.66 21.82
N GLU A 5 65.21 -31.72 23.17
CA GLU A 5 65.55 -32.83 24.09
C GLU A 5 66.94 -32.70 24.72
N GLY A 6 67.18 -32.96 26.02
CA GLY A 6 66.37 -33.52 27.10
C GLY A 6 67.16 -33.38 28.42
N LYS A 7 66.47 -33.60 29.55
CA LYS A 7 66.97 -33.52 30.93
C LYS A 7 68.18 -34.43 31.20
N GLN A 8 69.14 -33.97 32.01
CA GLN A 8 70.02 -34.77 32.89
C GLN A 8 70.72 -33.81 33.88
N ALA A 9 70.37 -33.82 35.17
CA ALA A 9 70.93 -34.68 36.21
C ALA A 9 72.23 -34.12 36.81
N LEU A 10 72.10 -33.47 37.97
CA LEU A 10 73.13 -33.51 39.01
C LEU A 10 72.48 -34.12 40.25
N MET A 11 72.48 -35.45 40.25
CA MET A 11 72.36 -36.25 41.46
C MET A 11 73.64 -36.08 42.26
N ILE A 12 73.53 -35.73 43.53
CA ILE A 12 74.41 -36.30 44.55
C ILE A 12 73.49 -36.86 45.63
N GLN A 13 73.48 -38.18 45.71
CA GLN A 13 72.75 -38.95 46.70
C GLN A 13 73.70 -39.31 47.85
N LEU A 14 73.07 -39.60 48.99
CA LEU A 14 73.43 -40.54 50.06
C LEU A 14 73.68 -39.83 51.40
N PRO A 15 73.50 -40.53 52.53
CA PRO A 15 72.41 -41.44 52.90
C PRO A 15 71.88 -41.07 54.32
N TRP A 16 70.66 -41.51 54.64
CA TRP A 16 70.22 -42.01 55.97
C TRP A 16 71.14 -41.70 57.18
N THR A 17 70.77 -40.92 58.19
CA THR A 17 69.73 -41.20 59.20
C THR A 17 69.69 -40.03 60.20
N VAL A 18 68.52 -39.75 60.75
CA VAL A 18 68.33 -38.93 61.95
C VAL A 18 68.76 -39.75 63.17
N PRO A 19 69.38 -39.13 64.19
CA PRO A 19 68.97 -39.38 65.55
C PRO A 19 68.33 -38.13 66.14
N GLN A 20 67.12 -38.35 66.65
CA GLN A 20 66.51 -37.57 67.72
C GLN A 20 67.54 -37.39 68.83
N GLN A 21 67.60 -36.23 69.47
CA GLN A 21 66.83 -35.97 70.69
C GLN A 21 67.36 -34.69 71.36
N GLU A 22 66.42 -33.97 71.97
CA GLU A 22 66.64 -32.82 72.83
C GLU A 22 67.75 -33.05 73.87
N ASN A 23 68.53 -32.02 74.14
CA ASN A 23 68.97 -31.81 75.51
C ASN A 23 68.92 -30.31 75.82
N THR A 24 67.76 -29.89 76.31
CA THR A 24 67.55 -28.69 77.10
C THR A 24 68.65 -28.56 78.15
N GLN A 25 69.55 -27.59 78.01
CA GLN A 25 70.39 -27.16 79.12
C GLN A 25 70.12 -25.69 79.40
N ALA A 26 69.42 -25.50 80.51
CA ALA A 26 69.06 -24.22 81.10
C ALA A 26 70.31 -23.33 81.25
N ILE A 27 70.19 -22.07 80.80
CA ILE A 27 71.21 -21.04 81.02
C ILE A 27 71.15 -20.66 82.50
N ILE A 28 72.17 -21.03 83.27
CA ILE A 28 72.29 -20.70 84.70
C ILE A 28 73.19 -19.45 84.82
N LEU A 29 72.63 -18.32 85.26
CA LEU A 29 73.42 -17.16 85.67
C LEU A 29 73.73 -17.27 87.17
N GLN A 30 75.01 -17.44 87.51
CA GLN A 30 75.49 -17.48 88.89
C GLN A 30 75.84 -16.07 89.38
N GLN A 31 75.12 -15.56 90.40
CA GLN A 31 75.53 -14.39 91.17
C GLN A 31 76.29 -14.80 92.45
N PRO A 32 77.21 -13.96 92.97
CA PRO A 32 78.31 -14.39 93.84
C PRO A 32 77.93 -14.86 95.25
N ASN A 33 76.64 -14.86 95.60
CA ASN A 33 76.13 -15.25 96.92
C ASN A 33 75.34 -16.57 96.92
N GLY A 34 75.53 -17.43 95.90
CA GLY A 34 75.17 -18.85 96.00
C GLY A 34 73.68 -19.20 95.93
N GLN A 35 72.79 -18.28 95.55
CA GLN A 35 71.38 -18.60 95.24
C GLN A 35 71.16 -18.77 93.73
N LYS A 36 70.49 -19.87 93.35
CA LYS A 36 70.14 -20.22 91.96
C LYS A 36 68.72 -19.77 91.66
N VAL A 37 68.54 -18.88 90.68
CA VAL A 37 67.22 -18.46 90.17
C VAL A 37 66.95 -19.19 88.86
N TYR A 38 65.83 -19.91 88.81
CA TYR A 38 65.39 -20.61 87.61
C TYR A 38 64.45 -19.69 86.82
N LEU A 39 64.85 -19.28 85.60
CA LEU A 39 63.95 -18.59 84.67
C LEU A 39 63.05 -19.63 84.00
N ASP A 40 61.80 -19.66 84.42
CA ASP A 40 60.74 -20.46 83.82
C ASP A 40 60.36 -19.85 82.46
N LEU A 41 60.87 -20.42 81.36
CA LEU A 41 60.53 -20.04 79.98
C LEU A 41 59.27 -20.76 79.51
N ASN A 42 58.22 -20.74 80.33
CA ASN A 42 56.99 -21.48 80.06
C ASN A 42 55.79 -20.55 79.90
N HIS A 43 55.81 -19.71 78.85
CA HIS A 43 54.60 -19.33 78.12
C HIS A 43 54.91 -18.49 76.86
N SER A 44 54.23 -18.79 75.75
CA SER A 44 53.81 -17.83 74.71
C SER A 44 54.75 -17.39 73.57
N THR A 45 55.47 -18.30 72.92
CA THR A 45 55.94 -18.05 71.54
C THR A 45 55.15 -18.87 70.51
N ASP A 46 54.90 -20.15 70.76
CA ASP A 46 54.15 -21.01 69.83
C ASP A 46 52.65 -20.70 69.81
N THR A 47 52.06 -20.32 70.94
CA THR A 47 50.62 -20.02 71.03
C THR A 47 50.24 -18.75 70.26
N THR A 48 51.12 -17.74 70.26
CA THR A 48 50.87 -16.44 69.63
C THR A 48 51.03 -16.52 68.11
N ALA A 49 52.05 -17.23 67.61
CA ALA A 49 52.24 -17.44 66.18
C ALA A 49 51.10 -18.27 65.56
N ILE A 50 50.69 -19.37 66.21
CA ILE A 50 49.56 -20.20 65.77
C ILE A 50 48.25 -19.41 65.79
N SER A 51 48.02 -18.56 66.80
CA SER A 51 46.82 -17.72 66.88
C SER A 51 46.72 -16.69 65.75
N SER A 52 47.85 -16.08 65.35
CA SER A 52 47.90 -15.11 64.26
C SER A 52 47.68 -15.75 62.88
N PHE A 53 48.17 -16.98 62.70
CA PHE A 53 47.94 -17.79 61.50
C PHE A 53 46.48 -18.27 61.42
N ALA A 54 45.89 -18.68 62.54
CA ALA A 54 44.48 -19.05 62.59
C ALA A 54 43.57 -17.86 62.24
N LEU A 55 43.87 -16.67 62.77
CA LEU A 55 43.11 -15.45 62.48
C LEU A 55 43.22 -15.04 61.00
N SER A 56 44.40 -15.15 60.39
CA SER A 56 44.58 -14.81 58.97
C SER A 56 43.86 -15.79 58.04
N VAL A 57 43.85 -17.08 58.36
CA VAL A 57 43.08 -18.10 57.62
C VAL A 57 41.57 -17.83 57.70
N ILE A 58 41.07 -17.44 58.89
CA ILE A 58 39.65 -17.07 59.06
C ILE A 58 39.30 -15.83 58.23
N ILE A 59 40.12 -14.78 58.28
CA ILE A 59 39.91 -13.56 57.49
C ILE A 59 39.97 -13.87 55.99
N ALA A 60 40.92 -14.70 55.55
CA ALA A 60 41.05 -15.12 54.15
C ALA A 60 39.84 -15.94 53.67
N LEU A 61 39.29 -16.83 54.51
CA LEU A 61 38.07 -17.57 54.20
C LEU A 61 36.84 -16.66 54.12
N ILE A 62 36.71 -15.68 55.01
CA ILE A 62 35.62 -14.69 54.98
C ILE A 62 35.72 -13.84 53.72
N LEU A 63 36.90 -13.32 53.39
CA LEU A 63 37.12 -12.52 52.19
C LEU A 63 36.93 -13.34 50.90
N GLY A 64 37.43 -14.57 50.85
CA GLY A 64 37.22 -15.48 49.73
C GLY A 64 35.74 -15.84 49.54
N GLY A 65 35.02 -16.07 50.64
CA GLY A 65 33.57 -16.29 50.63
C GLY A 65 32.80 -15.06 50.14
N PHE A 66 33.14 -13.87 50.63
CA PHE A 66 32.54 -12.61 50.18
C PHE A 66 32.83 -12.32 48.70
N ALA A 67 34.05 -12.53 48.23
CA ALA A 67 34.42 -12.33 46.82
C ALA A 67 33.65 -13.29 45.90
N THR A 68 33.54 -14.56 46.30
CA THR A 68 32.79 -15.58 45.55
C THR A 68 31.29 -15.27 45.52
N TRP A 69 30.74 -14.83 46.65
CA TRP A 69 29.35 -14.35 46.74
C TRP A 69 29.12 -13.16 45.81
N LEU A 70 29.97 -12.13 45.88
CA LEU A 70 29.85 -10.93 45.06
C LEU A 70 29.94 -11.28 43.57
N ALA A 71 30.89 -12.13 43.17
CA ALA A 71 31.01 -12.60 41.80
C ALA A 71 29.75 -13.34 41.32
N TYR A 72 29.20 -14.23 42.15
CA TYR A 72 27.94 -14.92 41.86
C TYR A 72 26.76 -13.93 41.76
N TRP A 73 26.68 -12.96 42.65
CA TRP A 73 25.60 -11.96 42.69
C TRP A 73 25.64 -11.03 41.47
N TYR A 74 26.83 -10.49 41.14
CA TYR A 74 27.02 -9.67 39.95
C TYR A 74 26.75 -10.45 38.67
N GLY A 75 27.24 -11.70 38.57
CA GLY A 75 26.95 -12.57 37.43
C GLY A 75 25.44 -12.78 37.26
N ARG A 76 24.75 -13.14 38.34
CA ARG A 76 23.29 -13.35 38.32
C ARG A 76 22.53 -12.07 37.93
N ARG A 77 22.92 -10.91 38.47
CA ARG A 77 22.26 -9.62 38.17
C ARG A 77 22.49 -9.16 36.73
N SER A 78 23.70 -9.34 36.21
CA SER A 78 24.04 -9.01 34.82
C SER A 78 23.30 -9.89 33.81
N PHE A 79 23.19 -11.20 34.08
CA PHE A 79 22.38 -12.10 33.25
C PHE A 79 20.90 -11.71 33.25
N ASP A 80 20.36 -11.29 34.40
CA ASP A 80 18.95 -10.89 34.53
C ASP A 80 18.65 -9.61 33.74
N LEU A 81 19.51 -8.59 33.82
CA LEU A 81 19.42 -7.37 33.02
C LEU A 81 19.57 -7.64 31.51
N THR A 82 20.50 -8.53 31.16
CA THR A 82 20.73 -8.95 29.77
C THR A 82 19.50 -9.66 29.22
N ARG A 83 18.89 -10.55 30.03
CA ARG A 83 17.66 -11.24 29.66
C ARG A 83 16.50 -10.28 29.43
N GLN A 84 16.29 -9.32 30.34
CA GLN A 84 15.25 -8.29 30.17
C GLN A 84 15.47 -7.44 28.91
N SER A 85 16.73 -7.13 28.59
CA SER A 85 17.07 -6.39 27.37
C SER A 85 16.75 -7.19 26.11
N PHE A 86 17.10 -8.48 26.08
CA PHE A 86 16.74 -9.36 24.96
C PHE A 86 15.22 -9.55 24.82
N ASP A 87 14.52 -9.76 25.93
CA ASP A 87 13.05 -9.89 25.92
C ASP A 87 12.38 -8.63 25.37
N THR A 88 12.90 -7.45 25.71
CA THR A 88 12.42 -6.16 25.19
C THR A 88 12.68 -6.03 23.68
N VAL A 89 13.86 -6.39 23.21
CA VAL A 89 14.19 -6.36 21.77
C VAL A 89 13.33 -7.33 20.98
N ILE A 90 13.12 -8.55 21.48
CA ILE A 90 12.24 -9.54 20.84
C ILE A 90 10.80 -9.00 20.76
N ALA A 91 10.31 -8.39 21.84
CA ALA A 91 8.99 -7.77 21.86
C ALA A 91 8.89 -6.62 20.83
N GLN A 92 9.91 -5.77 20.72
CA GLN A 92 9.97 -4.69 19.72
C GLN A 92 10.01 -5.22 18.29
N ILE A 93 10.78 -6.26 18.01
CA ILE A 93 10.86 -6.90 16.68
C ILE A 93 9.49 -7.46 16.31
N LYS A 94 8.85 -8.21 17.21
CA LYS A 94 7.53 -8.78 16.96
C LYS A 94 6.47 -7.70 16.74
N SER A 95 6.50 -6.63 17.54
CA SER A 95 5.61 -5.48 17.34
C SER A 95 5.88 -4.80 16.00
N SER A 96 7.14 -4.67 15.59
CA SER A 96 7.51 -4.04 14.32
C SER A 96 7.09 -4.88 13.12
N GLU A 97 7.22 -6.21 13.22
CA GLU A 97 6.72 -7.16 12.22
C GLU A 97 5.20 -7.01 12.05
N GLN A 98 4.45 -6.98 13.16
CA GLN A 98 3.00 -6.79 13.12
C GLN A 98 2.62 -5.45 12.49
N VAL A 99 3.30 -4.36 12.85
CA VAL A 99 3.06 -3.04 12.28
C VAL A 99 3.40 -3.02 10.79
N ALA A 100 4.49 -3.65 10.37
CA ALA A 100 4.88 -3.75 8.97
C ALA A 100 3.86 -4.56 8.15
N LEU A 101 3.33 -5.66 8.70
CA LEU A 101 2.28 -6.46 8.07
C LEU A 101 0.97 -5.67 7.93
N ASP A 102 0.53 -4.98 8.98
CA ASP A 102 -0.67 -4.12 8.95
C ASP A 102 -0.52 -2.96 7.97
N LEU A 103 0.64 -2.28 7.96
CA LEU A 103 0.94 -1.21 7.00
C LEU A 103 0.92 -1.73 5.56
N ASN A 104 1.54 -2.87 5.28
CA ASN A 104 1.56 -3.46 3.94
C ASN A 104 0.15 -3.85 3.49
N GLN A 105 -0.67 -4.41 4.38
CA GLN A 105 -2.05 -4.74 4.07
C GLN A 105 -2.85 -3.47 3.74
N ARG A 106 -2.77 -2.43 4.57
CA ARG A 106 -3.46 -1.15 4.31
C ARG A 106 -2.99 -0.48 3.03
N LEU A 107 -1.69 -0.54 2.74
CA LEU A 107 -1.11 0.02 1.52
C LEU A 107 -1.61 -0.73 0.29
N PHE A 108 -1.72 -2.06 0.35
CA PHE A 108 -2.31 -2.86 -0.72
C PHE A 108 -3.79 -2.53 -0.94
N GLU A 109 -4.59 -2.45 0.14
CA GLU A 109 -6.00 -2.06 0.07
C GLU A 109 -6.18 -0.65 -0.52
N GLN A 110 -5.34 0.31 -0.12
CA GLN A 110 -5.35 1.66 -0.67
C GLN A 110 -4.94 1.69 -2.15
N GLN A 111 -3.92 0.94 -2.56
CA GLN A 111 -3.52 0.84 -3.96
C GLN A 111 -4.64 0.24 -4.81
N GLN A 112 -5.28 -0.82 -4.33
CA GLN A 112 -6.40 -1.45 -5.04
C GLN A 112 -7.58 -0.47 -5.17
N LYS A 113 -7.90 0.27 -4.11
CA LYS A 113 -8.95 1.30 -4.16
C LYS A 113 -8.62 2.41 -5.16
N LEU A 114 -7.40 2.94 -5.12
CA LEU A 114 -6.93 3.98 -6.04
C LEU A 114 -6.97 3.50 -7.49
N GLN A 115 -6.53 2.26 -7.76
CA GLN A 115 -6.56 1.69 -9.10
C GLN A 115 -8.01 1.54 -9.60
N ASN A 116 -8.92 1.08 -8.74
CA ASN A 116 -10.34 0.97 -9.08
C ASN A 116 -10.96 2.35 -9.36
N ASP A 117 -10.65 3.36 -8.54
CA ASP A 117 -11.13 4.73 -8.73
C ASP A 117 -10.57 5.33 -10.02
N GLN A 118 -9.29 5.12 -10.33
CA GLN A 118 -8.67 5.54 -11.60
C GLN A 118 -9.35 4.89 -12.81
N ASN A 119 -9.56 3.56 -12.77
CA ASN A 119 -10.23 2.84 -13.84
C ASN A 119 -11.66 3.34 -14.05
N LYS A 120 -12.40 3.58 -12.97
CA LYS A 120 -13.75 4.12 -13.02
C LYS A 120 -13.78 5.54 -13.61
N ASN A 121 -12.83 6.39 -13.21
CA ASN A 121 -12.72 7.75 -13.75
C ASN A 121 -12.35 7.75 -15.23
N ALA A 122 -11.44 6.87 -15.66
CA ALA A 122 -11.07 6.71 -17.07
C ALA A 122 -12.29 6.28 -17.91
N GLN A 123 -13.04 5.28 -17.45
CA GLN A 123 -14.27 4.83 -18.11
C GLN A 123 -15.33 5.93 -18.19
N ASN A 124 -15.52 6.70 -17.12
CA ASN A 124 -16.46 7.83 -17.11
C ASN A 124 -16.05 8.90 -18.13
N THR A 125 -14.76 9.22 -18.19
CA THR A 125 -14.20 10.19 -19.15
C THR A 125 -14.40 9.71 -20.60
N GLU A 126 -14.16 8.42 -20.86
CA GLU A 126 -14.40 7.84 -22.18
C GLU A 126 -15.88 7.91 -22.58
N ASN A 127 -16.79 7.52 -21.67
CA ASN A 127 -18.23 7.61 -21.93
C ASN A 127 -18.69 9.05 -22.19
N LEU A 128 -18.15 10.04 -21.46
CA LEU A 128 -18.43 11.46 -21.68
C LEU A 128 -17.97 11.91 -23.06
N ASN A 129 -16.75 11.55 -23.47
CA ASN A 129 -16.25 11.86 -24.82
C ASN A 129 -17.10 11.22 -25.92
N LEU A 130 -17.54 9.97 -25.73
CA LEU A 130 -18.44 9.29 -26.66
C LEU A 130 -19.82 9.95 -26.72
N LEU A 131 -20.37 10.39 -25.57
CA LEU A 131 -21.59 11.17 -25.50
C LEU A 131 -21.44 12.47 -26.30
N HIS A 132 -20.39 13.25 -26.04
CA HIS A 132 -20.12 14.50 -26.74
C HIS A 132 -20.04 14.30 -28.25
N SER A 133 -19.26 13.31 -28.69
CA SER A 133 -19.15 12.98 -30.10
C SER A 133 -20.49 12.60 -30.72
N SER A 134 -21.34 11.84 -30.02
CA SER A 134 -22.65 11.44 -30.55
C SER A 134 -23.65 12.59 -30.56
N ILE A 135 -23.60 13.49 -29.57
CA ILE A 135 -24.42 14.72 -29.58
C ILE A 135 -24.07 15.58 -30.79
N VAL A 136 -22.78 15.87 -31.00
CA VAL A 136 -22.33 16.67 -32.14
C VAL A 136 -22.74 16.03 -33.47
N ARG A 137 -22.53 14.72 -33.61
CA ARG A 137 -22.97 13.99 -34.81
C ARG A 137 -24.47 14.05 -35.01
N PHE A 138 -25.26 13.87 -33.96
CA PHE A 138 -26.72 13.97 -34.05
C PHE A 138 -27.17 15.35 -34.54
N ILE A 139 -26.59 16.43 -34.00
CA ILE A 139 -26.91 17.80 -34.43
C ILE A 139 -26.56 17.98 -35.91
N VAL A 140 -25.36 17.59 -36.32
CA VAL A 140 -24.91 17.69 -37.73
C VAL A 140 -25.82 16.89 -38.66
N GLU A 141 -26.19 15.67 -38.29
CA GLU A 141 -27.06 14.82 -39.11
C GLU A 141 -28.50 15.35 -39.16
N ALA A 142 -28.99 15.95 -38.08
CA ALA A 142 -30.29 16.63 -38.05
C ALA A 142 -30.30 17.84 -38.99
N GLU A 143 -29.23 18.64 -39.00
CA GLU A 143 -29.06 19.77 -39.91
C GLU A 143 -28.93 19.32 -41.38
N ASN A 144 -28.14 18.27 -41.64
CA ASN A 144 -28.01 17.69 -42.97
C ASN A 144 -29.35 17.16 -43.50
N PHE A 145 -30.13 16.51 -42.63
CA PHE A 145 -31.47 16.04 -42.95
C PHE A 145 -32.39 17.20 -43.33
N LEU A 146 -32.40 18.28 -42.53
CA LEU A 146 -33.16 19.50 -42.83
C LEU A 146 -32.73 20.13 -44.15
N LEU A 147 -31.42 20.27 -44.38
CA LEU A 147 -30.90 20.85 -45.62
C LEU A 147 -31.41 20.06 -46.85
N LYS A 148 -31.36 18.73 -46.80
CA LYS A 148 -31.88 17.85 -47.86
C LYS A 148 -33.38 18.09 -48.08
N ILE A 149 -34.17 18.19 -47.01
CA ILE A 149 -35.62 18.48 -47.10
C ILE A 149 -35.89 19.87 -47.68
N THR A 150 -35.19 20.90 -47.22
CA THR A 150 -35.37 22.27 -47.72
C THR A 150 -35.00 22.37 -49.20
N LEU A 151 -33.93 21.71 -49.63
CA LEU A 151 -33.56 21.63 -51.05
C LEU A 151 -34.65 20.95 -51.89
N LEU A 152 -35.28 19.91 -51.34
CA LEU A 152 -36.42 19.24 -51.98
C LEU A 152 -37.60 20.20 -52.14
N GLU A 153 -37.98 20.90 -51.08
CA GLU A 153 -39.06 21.90 -51.11
C GLU A 153 -38.81 23.01 -52.14
N GLN A 154 -37.57 23.50 -52.23
CA GLN A 154 -37.22 24.59 -53.14
C GLN A 154 -37.19 24.14 -54.61
N LYS A 155 -36.58 22.98 -54.90
CA LYS A 155 -36.37 22.52 -56.29
C LYS A 155 -37.57 21.75 -56.86
N HIS A 156 -38.42 21.18 -56.01
CA HIS A 156 -39.44 20.22 -56.40
C HIS A 156 -40.83 20.58 -55.86
N LYS A 157 -41.12 21.88 -55.75
CA LYS A 157 -42.37 22.48 -55.21
C LYS A 157 -43.68 22.03 -55.86
N GLY A 158 -43.61 21.26 -56.95
CA GLY A 158 -44.77 20.66 -57.66
C GLY A 158 -44.53 19.21 -58.07
N TYR A 159 -43.58 18.52 -57.45
CA TYR A 159 -43.30 17.11 -57.73
C TYR A 159 -44.28 16.22 -56.96
N ASP A 160 -45.09 15.47 -57.69
CA ASP A 160 -45.98 14.47 -57.10
C ASP A 160 -45.23 13.15 -56.90
N PHE A 161 -44.89 12.86 -55.64
CA PHE A 161 -44.20 11.62 -55.26
C PHE A 161 -45.07 10.36 -55.42
N LEU A 162 -46.34 10.50 -55.85
CA LEU A 162 -47.20 9.38 -56.21
C LEU A 162 -46.80 8.71 -57.54
N GLU A 163 -46.08 9.40 -58.42
CA GLU A 163 -45.55 8.78 -59.63
C GLU A 163 -44.41 7.81 -59.27
N LYS A 164 -44.45 6.60 -59.84
CA LYS A 164 -43.40 5.60 -59.67
C LYS A 164 -42.05 6.25 -59.97
N ILE A 165 -41.24 6.45 -58.94
CA ILE A 165 -39.88 6.92 -59.11
C ILE A 165 -39.12 5.82 -59.86
N GLU A 166 -38.59 6.15 -61.03
CA GLU A 166 -37.77 5.21 -61.79
C GLU A 166 -36.53 4.83 -60.98
N PRO A 167 -36.21 3.53 -60.83
CA PRO A 167 -35.00 3.11 -60.12
C PRO A 167 -33.75 3.75 -60.72
N ASN A 168 -32.85 4.22 -59.87
CA ASN A 168 -31.61 4.95 -60.23
C ASN A 168 -31.84 6.32 -60.90
N SER A 169 -33.07 6.84 -60.95
CA SER A 169 -33.29 8.24 -61.30
C SER A 169 -32.66 9.18 -60.26
N TYR A 170 -32.46 10.44 -60.63
CA TYR A 170 -31.96 11.45 -59.71
C TYR A 170 -32.84 11.55 -58.44
N GLN A 171 -34.16 11.42 -58.61
CA GLN A 171 -35.15 11.47 -57.55
C GLN A 171 -35.09 10.24 -56.64
N ASP A 172 -34.88 9.05 -57.20
CA ASP A 172 -34.68 7.81 -56.42
C ASP A 172 -33.43 7.91 -55.56
N LEU A 173 -32.31 8.35 -56.16
CA LEU A 173 -31.06 8.56 -55.43
C LEU A 173 -31.23 9.59 -54.32
N PHE A 174 -31.91 10.70 -54.61
CA PHE A 174 -32.15 11.76 -53.62
C PHE A 174 -33.05 11.29 -52.47
N PHE A 175 -34.11 10.53 -52.77
CA PHE A 175 -34.99 9.96 -51.76
C PHE A 175 -34.26 8.94 -50.88
N ASN A 176 -33.44 8.08 -51.49
CA ASN A 176 -32.58 7.14 -50.77
C ASN A 176 -31.59 7.88 -49.86
N GLU A 177 -31.05 9.02 -50.28
CA GLU A 177 -30.17 9.86 -49.46
C GLU A 177 -30.87 10.50 -48.26
N ILE A 178 -32.16 10.85 -48.37
CA ILE A 178 -32.99 11.27 -47.22
C ILE A 178 -33.23 10.09 -46.29
N GLY A 179 -33.55 8.91 -46.84
CA GLY A 179 -33.74 7.68 -46.08
C GLY A 179 -32.51 7.31 -45.24
N LYS A 180 -31.31 7.31 -45.86
CA LYS A 180 -30.05 7.08 -45.16
C LYS A 180 -29.80 8.10 -44.04
N SER A 181 -30.04 9.38 -44.31
CA SER A 181 -29.86 10.44 -43.31
C SER A 181 -30.80 10.25 -42.11
N PHE A 182 -32.05 9.86 -42.35
CA PHE A 182 -32.99 9.50 -41.28
C PHE A 182 -32.52 8.29 -40.45
N GLU A 183 -31.99 7.25 -41.10
CA GLU A 183 -31.45 6.08 -40.40
C GLU A 183 -30.26 6.45 -39.51
N VAL A 184 -29.31 7.23 -40.03
CA VAL A 184 -28.15 7.71 -39.26
C VAL A 184 -28.60 8.55 -38.06
N LEU A 185 -29.61 9.43 -38.24
CA LEU A 185 -30.19 10.22 -37.16
C LEU A 185 -30.76 9.31 -36.04
N GLY A 186 -31.43 8.22 -36.41
CA GLY A 186 -31.93 7.22 -35.46
C GLY A 186 -30.82 6.48 -34.71
N ILE A 187 -29.72 6.17 -35.39
CA ILE A 187 -28.53 5.54 -34.80
C ILE A 187 -27.90 6.47 -33.76
N GLU A 188 -27.65 7.74 -34.11
CA GLU A 188 -27.04 8.69 -33.18
C GLU A 188 -27.94 9.01 -32.00
N ARG A 189 -29.26 9.14 -32.20
CA ARG A 189 -30.24 9.22 -31.10
C ARG A 189 -30.07 8.06 -30.11
N SER A 190 -29.96 6.83 -30.62
CA SER A 190 -29.83 5.64 -29.79
C SER A 190 -28.51 5.62 -29.01
N LYS A 191 -27.42 6.05 -29.64
CA LYS A 191 -26.11 6.21 -28.98
C LYS A 191 -26.16 7.22 -27.85
N ILE A 192 -26.75 8.40 -28.07
CA ILE A 192 -26.89 9.44 -27.03
C ILE A 192 -27.64 8.87 -25.83
N ILE A 193 -28.78 8.21 -26.06
CA ILE A 193 -29.57 7.58 -25.00
C ILE A 193 -28.73 6.57 -24.20
N LEU A 194 -27.97 5.71 -24.89
CA LEU A 194 -27.13 4.70 -24.25
C LEU A 194 -25.98 5.31 -23.44
N TYR A 195 -25.26 6.28 -23.99
CA TYR A 195 -24.14 6.91 -23.30
C TYR A 195 -24.62 7.77 -22.14
N TYR A 196 -25.71 8.51 -22.32
CA TYR A 196 -26.28 9.34 -21.27
C TYR A 196 -26.73 8.48 -20.07
N LEU A 197 -27.42 7.36 -20.30
CA LEU A 197 -27.82 6.41 -19.23
C LEU A 197 -26.64 5.87 -18.42
N ARG A 198 -25.45 5.75 -19.03
CA ARG A 198 -24.23 5.29 -18.35
C ARG A 198 -23.61 6.37 -17.47
N ILE A 199 -23.82 7.64 -17.80
CA ILE A 199 -23.22 8.80 -17.12
C ILE A 199 -24.17 9.32 -16.03
N SER A 200 -25.44 9.56 -16.37
CA SER A 200 -26.40 10.20 -15.49
C SER A 200 -27.83 9.74 -15.78
N LYS A 201 -28.61 9.56 -14.70
CA LYS A 201 -30.07 9.42 -14.79
C LYS A 201 -30.80 10.75 -14.67
N LYS A 202 -30.09 11.81 -14.25
CA LYS A 202 -30.64 13.15 -14.07
C LYS A 202 -30.94 13.73 -15.45
N ASP A 203 -32.13 14.28 -15.64
CA ASP A 203 -32.56 14.93 -16.88
C ASP A 203 -32.65 13.98 -18.11
N TYR A 204 -32.53 12.67 -17.89
CA TYR A 204 -32.63 11.65 -18.94
C TYR A 204 -33.96 11.71 -19.69
N GLU A 205 -35.08 11.87 -18.97
CA GLU A 205 -36.40 11.94 -19.59
C GLU A 205 -36.52 13.13 -20.53
N GLU A 206 -35.99 14.29 -20.15
CA GLU A 206 -36.01 15.50 -20.97
C GLU A 206 -35.22 15.30 -22.27
N ILE A 207 -34.02 14.73 -22.18
CA ILE A 207 -33.18 14.44 -23.35
C ILE A 207 -33.82 13.39 -24.24
N ALA A 208 -34.28 12.28 -23.64
CA ALA A 208 -34.90 11.19 -24.39
C ALA A 208 -36.17 11.66 -25.12
N ASN A 209 -36.98 12.51 -24.48
CA ASN A 209 -38.16 13.11 -25.09
C ASN A 209 -37.76 14.09 -26.20
N THR A 210 -36.77 14.95 -25.98
CA THR A 210 -36.29 15.90 -26.99
C THR A 210 -35.78 15.19 -28.24
N LEU A 211 -34.95 14.15 -28.08
CA LEU A 211 -34.45 13.35 -29.21
C LEU A 211 -35.58 12.57 -29.90
N LYS A 212 -36.55 12.07 -29.13
CA LYS A 212 -37.74 11.39 -29.66
C LYS A 212 -38.57 12.36 -30.50
N ASP A 213 -38.78 13.59 -30.04
CA ASP A 213 -39.56 14.60 -30.77
C ASP A 213 -38.95 14.88 -32.14
N VAL A 214 -37.62 15.09 -32.21
CA VAL A 214 -36.89 15.26 -33.47
C VAL A 214 -37.03 14.05 -34.38
N TYR A 215 -36.84 12.85 -33.84
CA TYR A 215 -36.94 11.62 -34.63
C TYR A 215 -38.35 11.40 -35.18
N MET A 216 -39.38 11.66 -34.37
CA MET A 216 -40.77 11.53 -34.78
C MET A 216 -41.15 12.58 -35.84
N SER A 217 -40.71 13.84 -35.69
CA SER A 217 -40.95 14.83 -36.74
C SER A 217 -40.22 14.51 -38.04
N ALA A 218 -38.98 13.99 -37.95
CA ALA A 218 -38.24 13.54 -39.14
C ALA A 218 -38.94 12.36 -39.83
N LEU A 219 -39.52 11.45 -39.05
CA LEU A 219 -40.32 10.35 -39.56
C LEU A 219 -41.60 10.84 -40.24
N ASP A 220 -42.28 11.84 -39.67
CA ASP A 220 -43.48 12.44 -40.27
C ASP A 220 -43.15 13.11 -41.61
N VAL A 221 -42.03 13.83 -41.69
CA VAL A 221 -41.54 14.41 -42.95
C VAL A 221 -41.27 13.30 -43.97
N ARG A 222 -40.49 12.29 -43.62
CA ARG A 222 -40.21 11.15 -44.50
C ARG A 222 -41.48 10.45 -44.98
N ASN A 223 -42.44 10.21 -44.08
CA ASN A 223 -43.70 9.56 -44.41
C ASN A 223 -44.58 10.43 -45.30
N SER A 224 -44.53 11.75 -45.14
CA SER A 224 -45.27 12.68 -45.99
C SER A 224 -44.72 12.73 -47.42
N LEU A 225 -43.41 12.52 -47.60
CA LEU A 225 -42.79 12.33 -48.92
C LEU A 225 -43.29 11.06 -49.62
N ILE A 226 -43.44 9.95 -48.89
CA ILE A 226 -43.95 8.68 -49.46
C ILE A 226 -45.43 8.78 -49.83
N ARG A 227 -46.20 9.55 -49.06
CA ARG A 227 -47.66 9.60 -49.15
C ARG A 227 -48.20 10.75 -50.01
N GLY A 228 -47.34 11.57 -50.62
CA GLY A 228 -47.72 12.64 -51.55
C GLY A 228 -48.73 13.64 -50.97
N ARG A 229 -48.59 14.09 -49.72
CA ARG A 229 -49.59 14.97 -49.06
C ARG A 229 -49.25 16.46 -49.12
N ASP A 230 -50.31 17.26 -49.18
CA ASP A 230 -50.38 18.74 -49.08
C ASP A 230 -49.73 19.36 -47.81
N ASN A 231 -49.26 18.55 -46.86
CA ASN A 231 -48.76 18.99 -45.55
C ASN A 231 -47.25 18.83 -45.36
N PHE A 232 -46.49 18.43 -46.38
CA PHE A 232 -45.03 18.28 -46.29
C PHE A 232 -44.35 19.55 -45.72
N GLY A 233 -44.72 20.73 -46.21
CA GLY A 233 -44.19 22.01 -45.72
C GLY A 233 -44.47 22.26 -44.23
N ASN A 234 -45.65 21.89 -43.75
CA ASN A 234 -46.00 22.02 -42.33
C ASN A 234 -45.16 21.08 -41.46
N TYR A 235 -44.93 19.84 -41.90
CA TYR A 235 -44.08 18.88 -41.20
C TYR A 235 -42.60 19.28 -41.22
N SER A 236 -42.11 19.82 -42.32
CA SER A 236 -40.75 20.35 -42.46
C SER A 236 -40.49 21.49 -41.47
N ILE A 237 -41.42 22.47 -41.39
CA ILE A 237 -41.34 23.59 -40.44
C ILE A 237 -41.38 23.10 -38.98
N ASP A 238 -42.25 22.14 -38.65
CA ASP A 238 -42.31 21.55 -37.31
C ASP A 238 -41.01 20.81 -36.95
N CYS A 239 -40.47 20.02 -37.89
CA CYS A 239 -39.21 19.32 -37.73
C CYS A 239 -38.05 20.30 -37.49
N MET A 240 -38.00 21.41 -38.23
CA MET A 240 -36.99 22.46 -38.04
C MET A 240 -37.05 23.05 -36.63
N LYS A 241 -38.26 23.40 -36.15
CA LYS A 241 -38.43 23.94 -34.78
C LYS A 241 -37.98 22.96 -33.70
N LYS A 242 -38.29 21.68 -33.88
CA LYS A 242 -37.87 20.62 -32.93
C LYS A 242 -36.36 20.40 -32.94
N ILE A 243 -35.73 20.47 -34.10
CA ILE A 243 -34.26 20.37 -34.23
C ILE A 243 -33.58 21.57 -33.57
N GLU A 244 -34.07 22.79 -33.79
CA GLU A 244 -33.52 23.99 -33.13
C GLU A 244 -33.65 23.92 -31.60
N LYS A 245 -34.82 23.49 -31.09
CA LYS A 245 -35.01 23.26 -29.66
C LYS A 245 -34.04 22.19 -29.13
N ALA A 246 -33.90 21.08 -29.85
CA ALA A 246 -33.01 20.00 -29.45
C ALA A 246 -31.54 20.45 -29.44
N LYS A 247 -31.11 21.23 -30.43
CA LYS A 247 -29.77 21.81 -30.50
C LYS A 247 -29.48 22.70 -29.29
N PHE A 248 -30.43 23.54 -28.88
CA PHE A 248 -30.27 24.37 -27.68
C PHE A 248 -30.04 23.51 -26.43
N ILE A 249 -30.91 22.53 -26.17
CA ILE A 249 -30.83 21.65 -24.99
C ILE A 249 -29.54 20.81 -25.02
N LEU A 250 -29.21 20.25 -26.18
CA LEU A 250 -28.03 19.40 -26.35
C LEU A 250 -26.72 20.18 -26.21
N ASN A 251 -26.70 21.46 -26.64
CA ASN A 251 -25.53 22.32 -26.43
C ASN A 251 -25.33 22.68 -24.96
N GLU A 252 -26.41 22.90 -24.20
CA GLU A 252 -26.32 23.13 -22.75
C GLU A 252 -25.67 21.92 -22.05
N ILE A 253 -25.97 20.71 -22.50
CA ILE A 253 -25.34 19.48 -21.98
C ILE A 253 -23.85 19.42 -22.34
N LEU A 254 -23.47 19.85 -23.55
CA LEU A 254 -22.06 19.93 -23.97
C LEU A 254 -21.26 20.98 -23.18
N GLU A 255 -21.92 21.99 -22.59
CA GLU A 255 -21.27 23.04 -21.79
C GLU A 255 -21.15 22.66 -20.31
N ILE A 256 -22.05 21.80 -19.81
CA ILE A 256 -22.06 21.35 -18.40
C ILE A 256 -21.01 20.24 -18.15
N TYR A 257 -20.78 19.38 -19.14
CA TYR A 257 -19.96 18.16 -19.01
C TYR A 257 -18.66 18.24 -19.83
#